data_AF-A0A1L7VG87-F1
#
_entry.id   AF-A0A1L7VG87-F1
#
_cell.length_a   1.000
_cell.length_b   1.000
_cell.length_c   1.000
_cell.angle_alpha   90.00
_cell.angle_beta   90.00
_cell.angle_gamma   90.00
#
_symmetry.space_group_name_H-M   'P 1'
#
loop_
_entity.id
_entity.type
_entity.pdbx_description
1 polymer ?
#
loop_
_entity_poly.entity_id
_entity_poly.type
_entity_poly.pdbx_seq_one_letter_code
_entity_poly.pdbx_strand_id
1 'polypeptide(L)'
;MKGRSPTFAHTYREKHLSQLNPSLGLRELMGCDDRVMYLISEIACLESLKKDGMDDFTLCQHVSALGEQISLTEMGDAGPKMPFNANGSLSPKQLSKNMTMAFRIAARIFLCSLVPGFNPRQPSPMGLVEKLTTVLQHIPSGPNGFDRNLAWVYLIGGSISVPGSSFRAFFEDRLAQLGDSARFGTMGRVATLLHEVWVQNDSLSGVSTPGSTTSEASQLHIHWRDVMESKGWDFLLI
;
A
#
# COMPACT_ATOMS: atom_id res chain seq x y z
N MET A 1 10.07 7.50 -6.04
CA MET A 1 10.02 7.51 -4.55
C MET A 1 11.29 6.83 -4.04
N LYS A 2 12.37 7.59 -3.76
CA LYS A 2 13.70 7.03 -3.40
C LYS A 2 13.87 6.70 -1.89
N GLY A 3 12.75 6.47 -1.18
CA GLY A 3 12.75 6.28 0.28
C GLY A 3 13.20 7.53 1.05
N ARG A 4 12.81 8.71 0.57
CA ARG A 4 13.04 10.00 1.24
C ARG A 4 11.73 10.48 1.86
N SER A 5 11.82 11.24 2.94
CA SER A 5 10.67 11.93 3.54
C SER A 5 9.89 12.74 2.49
N PRO A 6 8.53 12.70 2.50
CA PRO A 6 7.72 13.49 1.59
C PRO A 6 8.01 14.99 1.75
N THR A 7 8.14 15.72 0.64
CA THR A 7 8.47 17.17 0.63
C THR A 7 7.55 18.00 1.52
N PHE A 8 6.26 17.65 1.58
CA PHE A 8 5.25 18.38 2.34
C PHE A 8 4.88 17.72 3.67
N ALA A 9 5.66 16.75 4.18
CA ALA A 9 5.34 16.07 5.44
C ALA A 9 5.17 17.04 6.61
N HIS A 10 5.96 18.13 6.65
CA HIS A 10 5.81 19.17 7.67
C HIS A 10 4.44 19.87 7.58
N THR A 11 3.99 20.21 6.37
CA THR A 11 2.67 20.82 6.14
C THR A 11 1.53 19.91 6.59
N TYR A 12 1.62 18.60 6.34
CA TYR A 12 0.64 17.64 6.85
C TYR A 12 0.61 17.62 8.38
N ARG A 13 1.79 17.61 9.02
CA ARG A 13 1.91 17.61 10.48
C ARG A 13 1.37 18.89 11.13
N GLU A 14 1.75 20.06 10.63
CA GLU A 14 1.26 21.35 11.13
C GLU A 14 -0.27 21.45 11.04
N LYS A 15 -0.85 20.98 9.93
CA LYS A 15 -2.30 21.01 9.70
C LYS A 15 -3.03 20.02 10.58
N HIS A 16 -2.51 18.81 10.74
CA HIS A 16 -3.11 17.81 11.64
C HIS A 16 -3.14 18.30 13.10
N LEU A 17 -2.12 19.04 13.53
CA LEU A 17 -2.03 19.63 14.87
C LEU A 17 -2.84 20.93 15.02
N SER A 18 -3.37 21.50 13.93
CA SER A 18 -4.15 22.73 13.97
C SER A 18 -5.53 22.49 14.58
N GLN A 19 -5.82 23.17 15.69
CA GLN A 19 -7.12 23.12 16.35
C GLN A 19 -8.22 23.83 15.54
N LEU A 20 -7.85 24.77 14.67
CA LEU A 20 -8.79 25.61 13.92
C LEU A 20 -9.19 25.00 12.57
N ASN A 21 -8.28 24.29 11.89
CA ASN A 21 -8.52 23.68 10.58
C ASN A 21 -7.70 22.38 10.43
N PRO A 22 -8.16 21.25 11.03
CA PRO A 22 -7.44 19.98 10.97
C PRO A 22 -7.50 19.28 9.60
N SER A 23 -8.29 19.82 8.67
CA SER A 23 -8.48 19.27 7.32
C SER A 23 -7.68 20.06 6.28
N LEU A 24 -7.05 19.34 5.36
CA LEU A 24 -6.42 19.85 4.14
C LEU A 24 -7.40 19.86 2.95
N GLY A 25 -8.60 19.32 3.11
CA GLY A 25 -9.57 19.16 2.02
C GLY A 25 -9.13 18.12 0.98
N LEU A 26 -8.21 17.22 1.37
CA LEU A 26 -7.68 16.20 0.47
C LEU A 26 -8.69 15.07 0.27
N ARG A 27 -9.61 14.88 1.21
CA ARG A 27 -10.75 13.99 1.02
C ARG A 27 -11.55 14.32 -0.24
N GLU A 28 -11.77 15.60 -0.53
CA GLU A 28 -12.51 16.02 -1.71
C GLU A 28 -11.72 15.79 -3.02
N LEU A 29 -10.38 15.78 -2.95
CA LEU A 29 -9.49 15.56 -4.10
C LEU A 29 -9.15 14.07 -4.34
N MET A 30 -8.84 13.35 -3.26
CA MET A 30 -8.31 11.98 -3.25
C MET A 30 -9.38 10.94 -2.92
N GLY A 31 -10.53 11.36 -2.40
CA GLY A 31 -11.58 10.46 -1.89
C GLY A 31 -11.23 9.77 -0.57
N CYS A 32 -10.08 10.06 0.03
CA CYS A 32 -9.52 9.41 1.22
C CYS A 32 -9.47 10.37 2.41
N ASP A 33 -9.75 9.88 3.63
CA ASP A 33 -9.64 10.67 4.85
C ASP A 33 -8.23 11.26 5.07
N ASP A 34 -8.17 12.57 5.34
CA ASP A 34 -6.94 13.33 5.54
C ASP A 34 -6.05 12.76 6.66
N ARG A 35 -6.63 12.16 7.70
CA ARG A 35 -5.87 11.51 8.79
C ARG A 35 -5.11 10.29 8.27
N VAL A 36 -5.69 9.52 7.35
CA VAL A 36 -5.00 8.38 6.73
C VAL A 36 -3.85 8.89 5.85
N MET A 37 -4.06 9.98 5.12
CA MET A 37 -3.00 10.60 4.31
C MET A 37 -1.85 11.13 5.16
N TYR A 38 -2.16 11.76 6.31
CA TYR A 38 -1.16 12.15 7.30
C TYR A 38 -0.36 10.93 7.80
N LEU A 39 -1.03 9.85 8.19
CA LEU A 39 -0.36 8.64 8.67
C LEU A 39 0.56 8.02 7.60
N ILE A 40 0.13 7.99 6.34
CA ILE A 40 0.98 7.55 5.22
C ILE A 40 2.25 8.42 5.13
N SER A 41 2.11 9.73 5.30
CA SER A 41 3.26 10.65 5.29
C SER A 41 4.22 10.41 6.46
N GLU A 42 3.71 10.07 7.64
CA GLU A 42 4.52 9.73 8.82
C GLU A 42 5.25 8.40 8.64
N ILE A 43 4.59 7.39 8.07
CA ILE A 43 5.23 6.09 7.75
C ILE A 43 6.37 6.29 6.74
N ALA A 44 6.17 7.14 5.73
CA ALA A 44 7.21 7.45 4.76
C ALA A 44 8.40 8.21 5.40
N CYS A 45 8.15 9.09 6.38
CA CYS A 45 9.22 9.70 7.17
C CYS A 45 9.97 8.65 8.00
N LEU A 46 9.25 7.73 8.65
CA LEU A 46 9.83 6.66 9.45
C LEU A 46 10.72 5.74 8.61
N GLU A 47 10.29 5.39 7.39
CA GLU A 47 11.12 4.65 6.43
C GLU A 47 12.43 5.38 6.12
N SER A 48 12.38 6.70 5.90
CA SER A 48 13.58 7.51 5.66
C SER A 48 14.53 7.47 6.86
N LEU A 49 14.00 7.63 8.08
CA LEU A 49 14.81 7.57 9.30
C LEU A 49 15.42 6.19 9.55
N LYS A 50 14.69 5.11 9.23
CA LYS A 50 15.22 3.74 9.22
C LYS A 50 16.42 3.63 8.28
N LYS A 51 16.30 4.18 7.06
CA LYS A 51 17.39 4.18 6.08
C LYS A 51 18.61 4.99 6.56
N ASP A 52 18.38 6.05 7.33
CA ASP A 52 19.43 6.91 7.89
C ASP A 52 20.06 6.34 9.18
N GLY A 53 19.73 5.10 9.57
CA GLY A 53 20.39 4.37 10.65
C GLY A 53 19.67 4.36 12.00
N MET A 54 18.35 4.60 12.03
CA MET A 54 17.54 4.37 13.24
C MET A 54 17.66 2.91 13.70
N ASP A 55 17.86 2.69 15.00
CA ASP A 55 17.95 1.35 15.57
C ASP A 55 16.60 0.63 15.63
N ASP A 56 16.65 -0.70 15.63
CA ASP A 56 15.46 -1.56 15.58
C ASP A 56 14.50 -1.37 16.76
N PHE A 57 15.01 -1.04 17.95
CA PHE A 57 14.17 -0.84 19.14
C PHE A 57 13.35 0.44 19.00
N THR A 58 13.99 1.55 18.67
CA THR A 58 13.32 2.84 18.40
C THR A 58 12.33 2.71 17.25
N LEU A 59 12.71 2.01 16.18
CA LEU A 59 11.84 1.72 15.05
C LEU A 59 10.57 0.97 15.48
N CYS A 60 10.69 -0.09 16.27
CA CYS A 60 9.55 -0.87 16.74
C CYS A 60 8.59 -0.05 17.62
N GLN A 61 9.11 0.90 18.42
CA GLN A 61 8.27 1.82 19.20
C GLN A 61 7.45 2.72 18.29
N HIS A 62 8.07 3.35 17.28
CA HIS A 62 7.36 4.17 16.31
C HIS A 62 6.35 3.37 15.49
N VAL A 63 6.70 2.14 15.08
CA VAL A 63 5.79 1.24 14.39
C VAL A 63 4.55 0.93 15.23
N SER A 64 4.75 0.63 16.51
CA SER A 64 3.65 0.34 17.43
C SER A 64 2.72 1.55 17.59
N ALA A 65 3.29 2.73 17.83
CA ALA A 65 2.52 3.97 17.98
C ALA A 65 1.73 4.34 16.72
N LEU A 66 2.34 4.24 15.53
CA LEU A 66 1.64 4.47 14.26
C LEU A 66 0.56 3.42 14.00
N GLY A 67 0.81 2.16 14.38
CA GLY A 67 -0.16 1.07 14.28
C GLY A 67 -1.42 1.31 15.14
N GLU A 68 -1.24 1.84 16.35
CA GLU A 68 -2.35 2.28 17.21
C GLU A 68 -3.13 3.43 16.57
N GLN A 69 -2.43 4.44 16.04
CA GLN A 69 -3.08 5.56 15.36
C GLN A 69 -3.89 5.12 14.13
N ILE A 70 -3.39 4.18 13.33
CA ILE A 70 -4.15 3.56 12.24
C ILE A 70 -5.40 2.87 12.80
N SER A 71 -5.26 2.10 13.89
CA SER A 71 -6.39 1.37 14.50
C SER A 71 -7.49 2.31 15.01
N LEU A 72 -7.13 3.49 15.52
CA LEU A 72 -8.11 4.52 15.90
C LEU A 72 -8.92 5.06 14.71
N THR A 73 -8.39 4.97 13.48
CA THR A 73 -9.14 5.34 12.26
C THR A 73 -10.08 4.23 11.79
N GLU A 74 -10.06 3.04 12.39
CA GLU A 74 -10.90 1.88 12.05
C GLU A 74 -12.20 1.83 12.87
N MET A 75 -12.31 2.61 13.95
CA MET A 75 -13.46 2.58 14.84
C MET A 75 -14.74 3.01 14.11
N GLY A 76 -15.74 2.12 14.11
CA GLY A 76 -17.05 2.37 13.51
C GLY A 76 -17.21 1.91 12.06
N ASP A 77 -16.21 1.26 11.47
CA ASP A 77 -16.32 0.72 10.12
C ASP A 77 -17.04 -0.64 10.08
N ALA A 78 -18.14 -0.69 9.33
CA ALA A 78 -18.93 -1.90 9.10
C ALA A 78 -18.44 -2.73 7.89
N GLY A 79 -17.19 -2.55 7.47
CA GLY A 79 -16.60 -3.18 6.28
C GLY A 79 -16.98 -2.52 4.94
N PRO A 80 -16.38 -3.00 3.82
CA PRO A 80 -16.68 -2.48 2.48
C PRO A 80 -18.12 -2.80 2.08
N LYS A 81 -18.75 -1.85 1.38
CA LYS A 81 -20.11 -2.01 0.84
C LYS A 81 -20.14 -1.56 -0.61
N MET A 82 -21.04 -2.14 -1.39
CA MET A 82 -21.20 -1.76 -2.80
C MET A 82 -21.55 -0.26 -2.88
N PRO A 83 -20.83 0.55 -3.68
CA PRO A 83 -21.05 1.99 -3.75
C PRO A 83 -22.21 2.35 -4.69
N PHE A 84 -23.00 1.38 -5.16
CA PHE A 84 -24.18 1.62 -5.99
C PHE A 84 -25.46 1.40 -5.19
N ASN A 85 -26.41 2.32 -5.35
CA ASN A 85 -27.74 2.20 -4.77
C ASN A 85 -28.63 1.27 -5.62
N ALA A 86 -29.84 0.96 -5.14
CA ALA A 86 -30.77 0.05 -5.82
C ALA A 86 -31.18 0.49 -7.24
N ASN A 87 -31.07 1.79 -7.54
CA ASN A 87 -31.32 2.39 -8.86
C ASN A 87 -30.08 2.42 -9.77
N GLY A 88 -28.95 1.82 -9.35
CA GLY A 88 -27.68 1.84 -10.09
C GLY A 88 -26.88 3.14 -9.95
N SER A 89 -27.33 4.13 -9.18
CA SER A 89 -26.57 5.38 -8.99
C SER A 89 -25.40 5.18 -8.04
N LEU A 90 -24.22 5.72 -8.39
CA LEU A 90 -23.05 5.74 -7.53
C LEU A 90 -23.28 6.66 -6.32
N SER A 91 -22.92 6.20 -5.13
CA SER A 91 -22.89 6.95 -3.87
C SER A 91 -21.44 7.40 -3.58
N PRO A 92 -21.10 8.69 -3.81
CA PRO A 92 -19.74 9.19 -3.59
C PRO A 92 -19.28 9.02 -2.14
N LYS A 93 -20.20 9.15 -1.18
CA LYS A 93 -19.91 8.97 0.25
C LYS A 93 -19.51 7.53 0.56
N GLN A 94 -20.18 6.54 -0.02
CA GLN A 94 -19.82 5.13 0.20
C GLN A 94 -18.54 4.76 -0.54
N LEU A 95 -18.33 5.28 -1.75
CA LEU A 95 -17.08 5.10 -2.47
C LEU A 95 -15.89 5.67 -1.70
N SER A 96 -16.00 6.89 -1.16
CA SER A 96 -14.96 7.52 -0.34
C SER A 96 -14.61 6.69 0.90
N LYS A 97 -15.60 6.03 1.52
CA LYS A 97 -15.33 5.07 2.60
C LYS A 97 -14.52 3.87 2.10
N ASN A 98 -14.88 3.29 0.97
CA ASN A 98 -14.13 2.16 0.40
C ASN A 98 -12.69 2.56 0.03
N MET A 99 -12.51 3.73 -0.58
CA MET A 99 -11.18 4.28 -0.86
C MET A 99 -10.36 4.49 0.42
N THR A 100 -10.94 5.12 1.44
CA THR A 100 -10.30 5.32 2.76
C THR A 100 -9.89 3.97 3.37
N MET A 101 -10.76 2.96 3.33
CA MET A 101 -10.43 1.61 3.80
C MET A 101 -9.23 1.01 3.04
N ALA A 102 -9.19 1.16 1.72
CA ALA A 102 -8.11 0.63 0.90
C ALA A 102 -6.75 1.29 1.22
N PHE A 103 -6.72 2.63 1.26
CA PHE A 103 -5.52 3.39 1.65
C PHE A 103 -5.05 3.06 3.05
N ARG A 104 -5.96 2.89 3.99
CA ARG A 104 -5.62 2.54 5.37
C ARG A 104 -5.02 1.14 5.49
N ILE A 105 -5.58 0.14 4.81
CA ILE A 105 -5.01 -1.21 4.82
C ILE A 105 -3.63 -1.19 4.15
N ALA A 106 -3.47 -0.47 3.03
CA ALA A 106 -2.16 -0.29 2.41
C ALA A 106 -1.17 0.43 3.33
N ALA A 107 -1.58 1.46 4.07
CA ALA A 107 -0.74 2.11 5.09
C ALA A 107 -0.27 1.11 6.15
N ARG A 108 -1.16 0.22 6.60
CA ARG A 108 -0.82 -0.84 7.56
C ARG A 108 0.18 -1.85 6.97
N ILE A 109 0.00 -2.27 5.73
CA ILE A 109 0.95 -3.12 5.00
C ILE A 109 2.32 -2.43 4.90
N PHE A 110 2.33 -1.17 4.49
CA PHE A 110 3.57 -0.39 4.36
C PHE A 110 4.28 -0.29 5.71
N LEU A 111 3.55 0.01 6.79
CA LEU A 111 4.10 0.05 8.13
C LEU A 111 4.66 -1.31 8.58
N CYS A 112 3.95 -2.41 8.34
CA CYS A 112 4.42 -3.76 8.66
C CYS A 112 5.71 -4.12 7.91
N SER A 113 5.87 -3.65 6.67
CA SER A 113 7.10 -3.89 5.89
C SER A 113 8.35 -3.23 6.48
N LEU A 114 8.19 -2.26 7.39
CA LEU A 114 9.31 -1.64 8.10
C LEU A 114 9.82 -2.47 9.27
N VAL A 115 9.04 -3.43 9.79
CA VAL A 115 9.43 -4.24 10.96
C VAL A 115 10.67 -5.09 10.65
N PRO A 116 11.70 -5.11 11.52
CA PRO A 116 12.84 -6.01 11.37
C PRO A 116 12.41 -7.48 11.26
N GLY A 117 12.99 -8.22 10.31
CA GLY A 117 12.59 -9.60 10.04
C GLY A 117 11.24 -9.77 9.33
N PHE A 118 10.70 -8.71 8.72
CA PHE A 118 9.48 -8.78 7.91
C PHE A 118 9.56 -9.91 6.87
N ASN A 119 8.50 -10.71 6.80
CA ASN A 119 8.32 -11.74 5.79
C ASN A 119 6.89 -11.70 5.25
N PRO A 120 6.69 -11.48 3.93
CA PRO A 120 5.36 -11.37 3.33
C PRO A 120 4.53 -12.66 3.45
N ARG A 121 5.16 -13.83 3.65
CA ARG A 121 4.47 -15.12 3.82
C ARG A 121 3.90 -15.35 5.22
N GLN A 122 4.18 -14.48 6.18
CA GLN A 122 3.58 -14.60 7.50
C GLN A 122 2.05 -14.40 7.43
N PRO A 123 1.27 -15.06 8.31
CA PRO A 123 -0.18 -14.97 8.28
C PRO A 123 -0.73 -13.54 8.40
N SER A 124 -0.05 -12.67 9.16
CA SER A 124 -0.49 -11.30 9.39
C SER A 124 -0.42 -10.43 8.12
N PRO A 125 0.73 -10.28 7.43
CA PRO A 125 0.80 -9.60 6.13
C PRO A 125 -0.16 -10.19 5.08
N MET A 126 -0.24 -11.52 4.98
CA MET A 126 -1.17 -12.18 4.06
C MET A 126 -2.63 -11.82 4.36
N GLY A 127 -3.04 -11.84 5.63
CA GLY A 127 -4.38 -11.42 6.03
C GLY A 127 -4.70 -9.97 5.64
N LEU A 128 -3.71 -9.07 5.67
CA LEU A 128 -3.87 -7.69 5.22
C LEU A 128 -4.05 -7.61 3.68
N VAL A 129 -3.29 -8.39 2.91
CA VAL A 129 -3.41 -8.46 1.45
C VAL A 129 -4.79 -8.99 1.01
N GLU A 130 -5.29 -10.02 1.68
CA GLU A 130 -6.62 -10.58 1.42
C GLU A 130 -7.74 -9.58 1.79
N LYS A 131 -7.60 -8.91 2.95
CA LYS A 131 -8.52 -7.83 3.36
C LYS A 131 -8.50 -6.67 2.37
N LEU A 132 -7.32 -6.29 1.87
CA LEU A 132 -7.17 -5.25 0.86
C LEU A 132 -7.88 -5.64 -0.44
N THR A 133 -7.67 -6.88 -0.90
CA THR A 133 -8.32 -7.41 -2.10
C THR A 133 -9.85 -7.32 -1.98
N THR A 134 -10.39 -7.74 -0.83
CA THR A 134 -11.83 -7.66 -0.55
C THR A 134 -12.36 -6.23 -0.64
N VAL A 135 -11.64 -5.25 -0.12
CA VAL A 135 -12.05 -3.84 -0.20
C VAL A 135 -11.97 -3.32 -1.64
N LEU A 136 -10.91 -3.64 -2.37
CA LEU A 136 -10.71 -3.20 -3.76
C LEU A 136 -11.79 -3.74 -4.71
N GLN A 137 -12.31 -4.94 -4.46
CA GLN A 137 -13.46 -5.50 -5.20
C GLN A 137 -14.73 -4.63 -5.09
N HIS A 138 -14.85 -3.80 -4.05
CA HIS A 138 -15.96 -2.88 -3.86
C HIS A 138 -15.68 -1.47 -4.42
N ILE A 139 -14.61 -1.30 -5.19
CA ILE A 139 -14.29 -0.04 -5.87
C ILE A 139 -14.43 -0.24 -7.37
N PRO A 140 -15.24 0.59 -8.08
CA PRO A 140 -15.48 0.41 -9.51
C PRO A 140 -14.19 0.42 -10.34
N SER A 141 -14.12 -0.52 -11.29
CA SER A 141 -12.99 -0.78 -12.18
C SER A 141 -13.20 -0.22 -13.60
N GLY A 142 -12.16 -0.35 -14.42
CA GLY A 142 -12.23 -0.13 -15.86
C GLY A 142 -11.96 1.32 -16.26
N PRO A 143 -12.18 1.69 -17.54
CA PRO A 143 -11.77 2.99 -18.07
C PRO A 143 -12.43 4.20 -17.37
N ASN A 144 -13.65 3.99 -16.86
CA ASN A 144 -14.42 4.99 -16.10
C ASN A 144 -14.43 4.70 -14.58
N GLY A 145 -13.59 3.77 -14.13
CA GLY A 145 -13.45 3.38 -12.73
C GLY A 145 -12.43 4.25 -11.97
N PHE A 146 -12.05 3.78 -10.78
CA PHE A 146 -11.21 4.53 -9.83
C PHE A 146 -9.83 3.90 -9.62
N ASP A 147 -9.44 2.92 -10.44
CA ASP A 147 -8.15 2.21 -10.31
C ASP A 147 -6.94 3.15 -10.35
N ARG A 148 -7.01 4.20 -11.16
CA ARG A 148 -5.91 5.18 -11.31
C ARG A 148 -5.61 5.91 -10.00
N ASN A 149 -6.65 6.18 -9.19
CA ASN A 149 -6.52 6.80 -7.87
C ASN A 149 -5.92 5.85 -6.83
N LEU A 150 -5.82 4.56 -7.13
CA LEU A 150 -5.37 3.49 -6.24
C LEU A 150 -4.00 2.95 -6.62
N ALA A 151 -3.28 3.58 -7.55
CA ALA A 151 -1.96 3.11 -8.00
C ALA A 151 -0.97 2.84 -6.84
N TRP A 152 -0.92 3.72 -5.84
CA TRP A 152 -0.10 3.50 -4.64
C TRP A 152 -0.60 2.32 -3.79
N VAL A 153 -1.92 2.19 -3.63
CA VAL A 153 -2.54 1.08 -2.90
C VAL A 153 -2.21 -0.25 -3.57
N TYR A 154 -2.29 -0.30 -4.91
CA TYR A 154 -1.91 -1.47 -5.69
C TYR A 154 -0.42 -1.80 -5.55
N LEU A 155 0.45 -0.80 -5.63
CA LEU A 155 1.88 -1.00 -5.44
C LEU A 155 2.18 -1.64 -4.09
N ILE A 156 1.63 -1.10 -2.99
CA ILE A 156 1.92 -1.55 -1.64
C ILE A 156 1.35 -2.95 -1.38
N GLY A 157 0.10 -3.20 -1.77
CA GLY A 157 -0.51 -4.53 -1.62
C GLY A 157 0.17 -5.58 -2.50
N GLY A 158 0.46 -5.21 -3.75
CA GLY A 158 1.07 -6.07 -4.73
C GLY A 158 2.51 -6.41 -4.42
N SER A 159 3.29 -5.47 -3.87
CA SER A 159 4.73 -5.68 -3.61
C SER A 159 4.98 -6.79 -2.61
N ILE A 160 4.04 -7.01 -1.68
CA ILE A 160 4.13 -8.08 -0.68
C ILE A 160 3.27 -9.30 -1.00
N SER A 161 2.58 -9.30 -2.15
CA SER A 161 1.74 -10.43 -2.56
C SER A 161 2.60 -11.59 -3.05
N VAL A 162 2.17 -12.81 -2.75
CA VAL A 162 2.92 -14.05 -3.04
C VAL A 162 2.18 -14.90 -4.09
N PRO A 163 2.84 -15.91 -4.72
CA PRO A 163 2.19 -16.84 -5.63
C PRO A 163 0.97 -17.50 -4.96
N GLY A 164 -0.15 -17.56 -5.68
CA GLY A 164 -1.40 -18.13 -5.19
C GLY A 164 -2.24 -17.21 -4.29
N SER A 165 -1.76 -16.01 -3.94
CA SER A 165 -2.60 -15.01 -3.25
C SER A 165 -3.73 -14.51 -4.13
N SER A 166 -4.88 -14.14 -3.53
CA SER A 166 -6.03 -13.63 -4.29
C SER A 166 -5.68 -12.32 -5.01
N PHE A 167 -4.78 -11.53 -4.42
CA PHE A 167 -4.41 -10.21 -4.91
C PHE A 167 -3.81 -10.25 -6.31
N ARG A 168 -2.89 -11.19 -6.59
CA ARG A 168 -2.22 -11.25 -7.90
C ARG A 168 -3.23 -11.50 -9.02
N ALA A 169 -4.08 -12.53 -8.85
CA ALA A 169 -5.14 -12.83 -9.82
C ALA A 169 -6.14 -11.68 -9.97
N PHE A 170 -6.54 -11.07 -8.85
CA PHE A 170 -7.41 -9.90 -8.85
C PHE A 170 -6.78 -8.72 -9.61
N PHE A 171 -5.51 -8.43 -9.39
CA PHE A 171 -4.81 -7.32 -10.03
C PHE A 171 -4.73 -7.50 -11.55
N GLU A 172 -4.42 -8.71 -12.03
CA GLU A 172 -4.43 -9.00 -13.47
C GLU A 172 -5.81 -8.77 -14.10
N ASP A 173 -6.89 -9.20 -13.42
CA ASP A 173 -8.25 -8.95 -13.88
C ASP A 173 -8.55 -7.44 -13.95
N ARG A 174 -8.10 -6.66 -12.98
CA ARG A 174 -8.23 -5.19 -13.00
C ARG A 174 -7.47 -4.55 -14.17
N LEU A 175 -6.26 -5.01 -14.46
CA LEU A 175 -5.49 -4.53 -15.62
C LEU A 175 -6.20 -4.89 -16.93
N ALA A 176 -6.74 -6.11 -17.06
CA ALA A 176 -7.49 -6.53 -18.22
C ALA A 176 -8.74 -5.65 -18.45
N GLN A 177 -9.48 -5.33 -17.38
CA GLN A 177 -10.65 -4.44 -17.46
C GLN A 177 -10.29 -3.00 -17.86
N LEU A 178 -9.10 -2.52 -17.52
CA LEU A 178 -8.61 -1.20 -17.95
C LEU A 178 -8.19 -1.17 -19.44
N GLY A 179 -7.94 -2.33 -20.05
CA GLY A 179 -7.51 -2.45 -21.45
C GLY A 179 -6.22 -1.68 -21.72
N ASP A 180 -6.14 -0.99 -22.87
CA ASP A 180 -4.94 -0.24 -23.26
C ASP A 180 -4.53 0.85 -22.24
N SER A 181 -5.49 1.37 -21.45
CA SER A 181 -5.18 2.33 -20.39
C SER A 181 -4.29 1.76 -19.30
N ALA A 182 -4.25 0.43 -19.12
CA ALA A 182 -3.36 -0.23 -18.17
C ALA A 182 -1.89 -0.19 -18.61
N ARG A 183 -1.61 0.03 -19.90
CA ARG A 183 -0.25 -0.07 -20.46
C ARG A 183 0.55 1.22 -20.33
N PHE A 184 -0.12 2.35 -20.05
CA PHE A 184 0.49 3.67 -20.04
C PHE A 184 0.28 4.38 -18.71
N GLY A 185 1.11 5.39 -18.45
CA GLY A 185 1.02 6.23 -17.25
C GLY A 185 1.31 5.47 -15.96
N THR A 186 0.71 5.96 -14.87
CA THR A 186 0.96 5.51 -13.50
C THR A 186 0.60 4.04 -13.30
N MET A 187 -0.54 3.57 -13.80
CA MET A 187 -0.95 2.16 -13.65
C MET A 187 -0.02 1.20 -14.40
N GLY A 188 0.40 1.53 -15.63
CA GLY A 188 1.34 0.69 -16.38
C GLY A 188 2.71 0.58 -15.72
N ARG A 189 3.19 1.67 -15.10
CA ARG A 189 4.43 1.64 -14.31
C ARG A 189 4.30 0.79 -13.05
N VAL A 190 3.17 0.88 -12.34
CA VAL A 190 2.88 0.01 -11.19
C VAL A 190 2.84 -1.45 -11.62
N ALA A 191 2.11 -1.79 -12.69
CA ALA A 191 2.04 -3.16 -13.20
C ALA A 191 3.43 -3.71 -13.56
N THR A 192 4.21 -2.94 -14.33
CA THR A 192 5.58 -3.31 -14.71
C THR A 192 6.46 -3.58 -13.49
N LEU A 193 6.42 -2.67 -12.51
CA LEU A 193 7.21 -2.84 -11.28
C LEU A 193 6.76 -4.05 -10.47
N LEU A 194 5.45 -4.27 -10.31
CA LEU A 194 4.93 -5.40 -9.56
C LEU A 194 5.30 -6.72 -10.20
N HIS A 195 5.18 -6.86 -11.53
CA HIS A 195 5.60 -8.08 -12.22
C HIS A 195 7.10 -8.35 -12.03
N GLU A 196 7.95 -7.32 -12.10
CA GLU A 196 9.39 -7.49 -11.85
C GLU A 196 9.67 -7.91 -10.40
N VAL A 197 9.00 -7.29 -9.42
CA VAL A 197 9.08 -7.67 -8.00
C VAL A 197 8.66 -9.12 -7.80
N TRP A 198 7.59 -9.56 -8.47
CA TRP A 198 7.11 -10.94 -8.39
C TRP A 198 8.10 -11.91 -8.99
N VAL A 199 8.61 -11.65 -10.20
CA VAL A 199 9.59 -12.50 -10.87
C VAL A 199 10.83 -12.73 -9.99
N GLN A 200 11.37 -11.66 -9.39
CA GLN A 200 12.56 -11.78 -8.55
C GLN A 200 12.29 -12.51 -7.23
N ASN A 201 11.19 -12.17 -6.54
CA ASN A 201 10.83 -12.82 -5.26
C ASN A 201 10.42 -14.30 -5.42
N ASP A 202 9.73 -14.63 -6.50
CA ASP A 202 9.29 -16.01 -6.78
C ASP A 202 10.50 -16.89 -7.12
N SER A 203 11.48 -16.35 -7.86
CA SER A 203 12.74 -17.04 -8.17
C SER A 203 13.55 -17.34 -6.91
N LEU A 204 13.65 -16.39 -5.97
CA LEU A 204 14.33 -16.60 -4.68
C LEU A 204 13.64 -17.69 -3.83
N SER A 205 12.32 -17.80 -3.95
CA SER A 205 11.54 -18.79 -3.22
C SER A 205 11.79 -20.23 -3.71
N GLY A 206 12.07 -20.39 -5.02
CA GLY A 206 12.34 -21.69 -5.65
C GLY A 206 13.74 -22.26 -5.42
N VAL A 207 14.70 -21.44 -4.95
CA VAL A 207 16.12 -21.83 -4.76
C VAL A 207 16.40 -22.37 -3.34
N SER A 208 15.37 -22.79 -2.60
CA SER A 208 15.55 -23.44 -1.30
C SER A 208 16.20 -24.82 -1.49
N THR A 209 17.53 -24.86 -1.51
CA THR A 209 18.34 -26.08 -1.62
C THR A 209 18.04 -27.01 -0.43
N PRO A 210 17.73 -28.31 -0.66
CA PRO A 210 17.50 -29.25 0.44
C PRO A 210 18.84 -29.58 1.10
N GLY A 211 19.19 -28.88 2.18
CA GLY A 211 20.39 -29.21 2.98
C GLY A 211 21.01 -28.10 3.83
N SER A 212 20.61 -26.83 3.74
CA SER A 212 21.21 -25.79 4.59
C SER A 212 20.57 -25.76 5.99
N THR A 213 21.19 -26.45 6.94
CA THR A 213 20.97 -26.25 8.37
C THR A 213 21.63 -24.95 8.82
N THR A 214 20.98 -23.82 8.62
CA THR A 214 21.32 -22.57 9.32
C THR A 214 20.06 -21.78 9.61
N SER A 215 19.85 -21.51 10.90
CA SER A 215 18.76 -20.74 11.49
C SER A 215 18.82 -19.23 11.14
N GLU A 216 19.34 -18.89 9.97
CA GLU A 216 19.62 -17.51 9.50
C GLU A 216 19.27 -17.29 8.01
N ALA A 217 18.57 -18.22 7.37
CA ALA A 217 17.96 -17.96 6.06
C ALA A 217 16.70 -17.10 6.25
N SER A 218 16.89 -15.84 6.67
CA SER A 218 15.91 -14.78 6.48
C SER A 218 15.54 -14.80 5.01
N GLN A 219 14.36 -15.32 4.67
CA GLN A 219 13.90 -15.36 3.28
C GLN A 219 13.97 -13.92 2.75
N LEU A 220 14.95 -13.65 1.90
CA LEU A 220 15.22 -12.32 1.37
C LEU A 220 14.01 -11.91 0.53
N HIS A 221 13.20 -11.00 1.06
CA HIS A 221 12.16 -10.35 0.29
C HIS A 221 12.77 -9.14 -0.39
N ILE A 222 12.81 -9.15 -1.73
CA ILE A 222 13.27 -8.01 -2.52
C ILE A 222 12.19 -6.94 -2.47
N HIS A 223 12.56 -5.76 -1.96
CA HIS A 223 11.67 -4.64 -1.83
C HIS A 223 11.55 -3.89 -3.16
N TRP A 224 10.36 -3.34 -3.46
CA TRP A 224 10.07 -2.72 -4.76
C TRP A 224 10.97 -1.51 -5.08
N ARG A 225 11.48 -0.80 -4.06
CA ARG A 225 12.44 0.28 -4.26
C ARG A 225 13.79 -0.22 -4.77
N ASP A 226 14.22 -1.41 -4.35
CA ASP A 226 15.48 -2.02 -4.80
C ASP A 226 15.36 -2.41 -6.29
N VAL A 227 14.20 -2.93 -6.68
CA VAL A 227 13.89 -3.17 -8.09
C VAL A 227 13.92 -1.88 -8.89
N MET A 228 13.29 -0.80 -8.40
CA MET A 228 13.35 0.51 -9.05
C MET A 228 14.79 1.01 -9.20
N GLU A 229 15.60 0.91 -8.15
CA GLU A 229 17.00 1.34 -8.16
C GLU A 229 17.82 0.54 -9.17
N SER A 230 17.66 -0.79 -9.19
CA SER A 230 18.35 -1.69 -10.13
C SER A 230 18.03 -1.39 -11.61
N LYS A 231 16.84 -0.84 -11.89
CA LYS A 231 16.38 -0.48 -13.24
C LYS A 231 16.58 1.01 -13.55
N GLY A 232 17.12 1.80 -12.62
CA GLY A 232 17.28 3.26 -12.78
C GLY A 232 15.95 4.03 -12.84
N TRP A 233 14.89 3.52 -12.20
CA TRP A 233 13.57 4.16 -12.18
C TRP A 233 13.45 5.14 -11.00
N ASP A 234 13.34 6.44 -11.30
CA ASP A 234 13.32 7.47 -10.26
C ASP A 234 11.90 7.81 -9.74
N PHE A 235 10.89 7.67 -10.61
CA PHE A 235 9.51 8.06 -10.35
C PHE A 235 8.53 6.98 -10.84
N LEU A 236 7.53 6.67 -10.01
CA LEU A 236 6.48 5.70 -10.34
C LEU A 236 5.13 6.40 -10.59
N LEU A 237 4.82 7.36 -9.73
CA LEU A 237 3.60 8.17 -9.77
C LEU A 237 4.01 9.58 -10.25
N ILE A 238 3.49 10.03 -11.39
CA ILE A 238 3.55 11.42 -11.85
C ILE A 238 2.14 11.97 -11.81
#